data_AF-A0A2E9EZS2-F1
#
_entry.id   AF-A0A2E9EZS2-F1
#
_cell.length_a   1.000
_cell.length_b   1.000
_cell.length_c   1.000
_cell.angle_alpha   90.00
_cell.angle_beta   90.00
_cell.angle_gamma   90.00
#
_symmetry.space_group_name_H-M   'P 1'
#
loop_
_entity.id
_entity.type
_entity.pdbx_description
1 polymer ?
#
loop_
_entity_poly.entity_id
_entity_poly.type
_entity_poly.pdbx_seq_one_letter_code
_entity_poly.pdbx_strand_id
1 'polypeptide(L)'
;MPGKVGPGSYSVWNDNSYVDEYVNLHNKKAIVYSMPGANNRTYADWLGSMFKKYDDIDEVIILMSSLNRFMLGFNEKLSPKVVPIEQFTHFEGTDKSGMIDRYIDEIISEEYFQLYQKPTNDDYVKFPGLNFSYDNGLIDPDIRKSTYMQIKTFFELNTHLEQRDFFKDIYTWDNMCADRNIPLYLFKMRERTFFPESWDFYGKLKITKIADQSVEAFFLQRNIDYNNYFEEDKEHFNQLYHKLIAQKFLKHLTKT
;
A
#
# COMPACT_ATOMS: atom_id res chain seq x y z
N MET A 1 -19.84 -0.22 -7.94
CA MET A 1 -19.27 1.08 -7.53
C MET A 1 -19.07 1.02 -6.03
N PRO A 2 -17.84 1.24 -5.52
CA PRO A 2 -17.65 1.62 -4.13
C PRO A 2 -18.60 2.80 -3.84
N GLY A 3 -19.37 2.74 -2.76
CA GLY A 3 -20.31 3.82 -2.38
C GLY A 3 -21.79 3.64 -2.74
N LYS A 4 -22.24 2.55 -3.37
CA LYS A 4 -23.70 2.28 -3.50
C LYS A 4 -24.19 1.35 -2.39
N VAL A 5 -24.89 1.88 -1.38
CA VAL A 5 -25.49 1.08 -0.30
C VAL A 5 -26.52 0.08 -0.88
N GLY A 6 -26.22 -1.21 -0.76
CA GLY A 6 -27.03 -2.36 -1.21
C GLY A 6 -26.38 -3.68 -0.77
N PRO A 7 -27.03 -4.84 -0.92
CA PRO A 7 -26.42 -6.13 -0.58
C PRO A 7 -25.11 -6.31 -1.37
N GLY A 8 -23.96 -6.33 -0.69
CA GLY A 8 -22.62 -6.34 -1.29
C GLY A 8 -21.89 -4.99 -1.33
N SER A 9 -22.43 -3.94 -0.70
CA SER A 9 -21.74 -2.66 -0.54
C SER A 9 -21.03 -2.57 0.80
N TYR A 10 -19.73 -2.76 0.79
CA TYR A 10 -18.91 -2.50 1.98
C TYR A 10 -18.38 -1.07 1.87
N SER A 11 -18.65 -0.25 2.89
CA SER A 11 -17.93 1.00 3.06
C SER A 11 -16.47 0.67 3.35
N VAL A 12 -15.54 1.31 2.64
CA VAL A 12 -14.09 1.20 2.94
C VAL A 12 -13.79 1.78 4.32
N TRP A 13 -14.63 2.71 4.78
CA TRP A 13 -14.54 3.34 6.09
C TRP A 13 -15.48 2.64 7.07
N ASN A 14 -14.91 2.16 8.17
CA ASN A 14 -15.64 1.62 9.31
C ASN A 14 -14.97 2.15 10.60
N ASP A 15 -15.64 1.96 11.74
CA ASP A 15 -15.14 2.43 13.05
C ASP A 15 -13.98 1.55 13.59
N ASN A 16 -13.56 0.56 12.81
CA ASN A 16 -12.53 -0.41 13.15
C ASN A 16 -11.18 -0.01 12.53
N SER A 17 -10.66 1.12 13.00
CA SER A 17 -9.47 1.78 12.45
C SER A 17 -8.48 2.11 13.55
N TYR A 18 -7.20 1.75 13.34
CA TYR A 18 -6.14 2.16 14.28
C TYR A 18 -5.84 3.66 14.15
N VAL A 19 -6.30 4.31 13.08
CA VAL A 19 -6.08 5.75 12.88
C VAL A 19 -6.96 6.56 13.82
N ASP A 20 -8.23 6.17 13.98
CA ASP A 20 -9.15 6.83 14.90
C ASP A 20 -8.58 6.78 16.34
N GLU A 21 -8.06 5.63 16.74
CA GLU A 21 -7.39 5.44 18.03
C GLU A 21 -6.11 6.28 18.13
N TYR A 22 -5.27 6.33 17.09
CA TYR A 22 -4.04 7.14 17.08
C TYR A 22 -4.33 8.64 17.21
N VAL A 23 -5.27 9.15 16.42
CA VAL A 23 -5.74 10.54 16.45
C VAL A 23 -6.22 10.94 17.84
N ASN A 24 -7.03 10.09 18.47
CA ASN A 24 -7.56 10.34 19.81
C ASN A 24 -6.46 10.32 20.88
N LEU A 25 -5.49 9.42 20.79
CA LEU A 25 -4.39 9.31 21.75
C LEU A 25 -3.45 10.52 21.71
N HIS A 26 -3.20 11.06 20.52
CA HIS A 26 -2.25 12.15 20.32
C HIS A 26 -2.92 13.52 20.19
N ASN A 27 -4.26 13.56 20.11
CA ASN A 27 -5.05 14.76 19.87
C ASN A 27 -4.55 15.55 18.64
N LYS A 28 -4.27 14.82 17.56
CA LYS A 28 -3.78 15.35 16.28
C LYS A 28 -4.77 15.04 15.17
N LYS A 29 -4.92 15.96 14.22
CA LYS A 29 -5.65 15.66 12.98
C LYS A 29 -4.87 14.66 12.14
N ALA A 30 -5.56 13.85 11.35
CA ALA A 30 -4.94 12.94 10.41
C ALA A 30 -5.58 13.05 9.03
N ILE A 31 -4.78 12.67 8.03
CA ILE A 31 -5.22 12.49 6.66
C ILE A 31 -4.99 11.01 6.33
N VAL A 32 -6.04 10.31 5.93
CA VAL A 32 -5.99 8.86 5.74
C VAL A 32 -6.33 8.51 4.30
N TYR A 33 -5.46 7.70 3.70
CA TYR A 33 -5.72 7.01 2.46
C TYR A 33 -5.97 5.53 2.73
N SER A 34 -7.07 5.00 2.20
CA SER A 34 -7.38 3.57 2.25
C SER A 34 -8.05 3.15 0.96
N MET A 35 -7.43 2.20 0.25
CA MET A 35 -7.93 1.69 -1.01
C MET A 35 -7.75 0.17 -1.09
N PRO A 36 -8.85 -0.60 -1.12
CA PRO A 36 -8.77 -2.04 -1.32
C PRO A 36 -8.05 -2.36 -2.62
N GLY A 37 -7.08 -3.27 -2.54
CA GLY A 37 -6.31 -3.65 -3.72
C GLY A 37 -4.98 -2.91 -3.86
N ALA A 38 -4.84 -1.71 -3.29
CA ALA A 38 -3.70 -0.82 -3.50
C ALA A 38 -2.34 -1.51 -3.31
N ASN A 39 -1.38 -1.07 -4.12
CA ASN A 39 0.00 -1.51 -4.05
C ASN A 39 0.86 -0.41 -3.41
N ASN A 40 2.11 -0.75 -3.12
CA ASN A 40 3.03 0.17 -2.48
C ASN A 40 3.30 1.41 -3.34
N ARG A 41 3.41 1.27 -4.66
CA ARG A 41 3.70 2.38 -5.59
C ARG A 41 2.73 3.55 -5.46
N THR A 42 1.47 3.29 -5.14
CA THR A 42 0.46 4.35 -4.96
C THR A 42 0.86 5.39 -3.92
N TYR A 43 1.61 5.00 -2.88
CA TYR A 43 1.97 5.95 -1.82
C TYR A 43 2.83 7.11 -2.33
N ALA A 44 3.58 6.97 -3.43
CA ALA A 44 4.35 8.08 -3.98
C ALA A 44 3.43 9.21 -4.48
N ASP A 45 2.41 8.86 -5.26
CA ASP A 45 1.45 9.82 -5.80
C ASP A 45 0.60 10.42 -4.68
N TRP A 46 0.14 9.57 -3.75
CA TRP A 46 -0.61 9.98 -2.58
C TRP A 46 0.16 11.00 -1.71
N LEU A 47 1.39 10.69 -1.32
CA LEU A 47 2.22 11.60 -0.50
C LEU A 47 2.50 12.90 -1.24
N GLY A 48 2.85 12.82 -2.53
CA GLY A 48 3.11 14.00 -3.33
C GLY A 48 1.87 14.91 -3.49
N SER A 49 0.68 14.33 -3.59
CA SER A 49 -0.60 15.06 -3.59
C SER A 49 -0.86 15.72 -2.23
N MET A 50 -0.71 14.98 -1.14
CA MET A 50 -0.99 15.50 0.21
C MET A 50 -0.02 16.58 0.65
N PHE A 51 1.28 16.44 0.35
CA PHE A 51 2.27 17.47 0.66
C PHE A 51 2.09 18.78 -0.14
N LYS A 52 1.29 18.78 -1.21
CA LYS A 52 0.88 20.02 -1.89
C LYS A 52 -0.35 20.65 -1.25
N LYS A 53 -1.23 19.85 -0.65
CA LYS A 53 -2.52 20.27 -0.11
C LYS A 53 -2.44 20.68 1.36
N TYR A 54 -1.57 20.04 2.14
CA TYR A 54 -1.40 20.25 3.57
C TYR A 54 0.06 20.62 3.85
N ASP A 55 0.27 21.76 4.50
CA ASP A 55 1.59 22.33 4.83
C ASP A 55 2.03 22.04 6.26
N ASP A 56 1.16 21.42 7.08
CA ASP A 56 1.33 21.15 8.50
C ASP A 56 1.53 19.67 8.84
N ILE A 57 1.77 18.81 7.83
CA ILE A 57 2.06 17.38 8.07
C ILE A 57 3.39 17.26 8.82
N ASP A 58 3.35 16.64 10.00
CA ASP A 58 4.51 16.48 10.90
C ASP A 58 4.99 15.02 11.05
N GLU A 59 4.24 14.03 10.54
CA GLU A 59 4.63 12.63 10.50
C GLU A 59 3.89 11.85 9.40
N VAL A 60 4.54 10.81 8.87
CA VAL A 60 3.93 9.88 7.90
C VAL A 60 4.08 8.44 8.40
N ILE A 61 2.97 7.71 8.42
CA ILE A 61 2.92 6.30 8.82
C ILE A 61 2.29 5.48 7.69
N ILE A 62 3.02 4.48 7.17
CA ILE A 62 2.58 3.63 6.07
C ILE A 62 2.50 2.16 6.53
N LEU A 63 1.30 1.61 6.45
CA LEU A 63 1.08 0.17 6.46
C LEU A 63 1.37 -0.40 5.07
N MET A 64 2.47 -1.13 4.92
CA MET A 64 2.88 -1.67 3.63
C MET A 64 1.95 -2.78 3.15
N SER A 65 1.63 -2.73 1.86
CA SER A 65 0.93 -3.79 1.14
C SER A 65 1.90 -4.90 0.71
N SER A 66 1.38 -6.10 0.48
CA SER A 66 2.19 -7.18 -0.08
C SER A 66 2.75 -6.83 -1.45
N LEU A 67 3.97 -7.30 -1.71
CA LEU A 67 4.44 -7.47 -3.08
C LEU A 67 3.46 -8.37 -3.86
N ASN A 68 3.57 -8.35 -5.17
CA ASN A 68 2.70 -8.97 -6.18
C ASN A 68 1.37 -8.24 -6.41
N ARG A 69 1.23 -7.00 -5.92
CA ARG A 69 0.10 -6.13 -6.28
C ARG A 69 0.53 -5.15 -7.35
N PHE A 70 -0.33 -4.94 -8.35
CA PHE A 70 -0.03 -4.05 -9.47
C PHE A 70 -1.26 -3.23 -9.85
N MET A 71 -1.03 -2.21 -10.67
CA MET A 71 -2.06 -1.31 -11.14
C MET A 71 -2.14 -1.43 -12.67
N LEU A 72 -3.35 -1.50 -13.19
CA LEU A 72 -3.64 -1.32 -14.60
C LEU A 72 -3.99 0.14 -14.82
N GLY A 73 -3.47 0.72 -15.91
CA GLY A 73 -3.81 2.08 -16.33
C GLY A 73 -4.34 2.07 -17.77
N PHE A 74 -5.27 2.95 -18.07
CA PHE A 74 -5.71 3.24 -19.43
C PHE A 74 -5.91 4.73 -19.61
N ASN A 75 -5.48 5.24 -20.78
CA ASN A 75 -5.63 6.63 -21.19
C ASN A 75 -6.30 6.61 -22.57
N GLU A 76 -7.55 7.04 -22.63
CA GLU A 76 -8.36 6.98 -23.85
C GLU A 76 -7.72 7.75 -25.02
N LYS A 77 -7.13 8.91 -24.71
CA LYS A 77 -6.60 9.84 -25.72
C LYS A 77 -5.14 9.55 -26.10
N LEU A 78 -4.45 8.65 -25.37
CA LEU A 78 -3.01 8.42 -25.47
C LEU A 78 -2.20 9.73 -25.44
N SER A 79 -2.70 10.72 -24.70
CA SER A 79 -2.12 12.06 -24.62
C SER A 79 -0.72 12.01 -24.00
N PRO A 80 0.27 12.72 -24.56
CA PRO A 80 1.62 12.82 -23.97
C PRO A 80 1.70 13.84 -22.83
N LYS A 81 0.59 14.52 -22.48
CA LYS A 81 0.57 15.49 -21.39
C LYS A 81 0.82 14.79 -20.05
N VAL A 82 1.48 15.51 -19.15
CA VAL A 82 1.66 15.05 -17.77
C VAL A 82 0.30 14.94 -17.10
N VAL A 83 0.02 13.77 -16.55
CA VAL A 83 -1.16 13.53 -15.73
C VAL A 83 -0.90 14.13 -14.34
N PRO A 84 -1.79 14.99 -13.80
CA PRO A 84 -1.68 15.51 -12.44
C PRO A 84 -1.50 14.38 -11.41
N ILE A 85 -0.69 14.62 -10.37
CA ILE A 85 -0.38 13.60 -9.35
C ILE A 85 -1.62 13.23 -8.53
N GLU A 86 -2.57 14.15 -8.44
CA GLU A 86 -3.84 14.05 -7.75
C GLU A 86 -4.97 13.51 -8.65
N GLN A 87 -4.70 13.14 -9.91
CA GLN A 87 -5.73 12.84 -10.92
C GLN A 87 -6.83 11.90 -10.40
N PHE A 88 -6.45 10.86 -9.68
CA PHE A 88 -7.40 9.88 -9.15
C PHE A 88 -7.74 10.06 -7.67
N THR A 89 -7.06 10.99 -6.99
CA THR A 89 -7.25 11.18 -5.54
C THR A 89 -8.61 11.80 -5.26
N HIS A 90 -9.47 11.03 -4.59
CA HIS A 90 -10.83 11.44 -4.23
C HIS A 90 -10.95 11.70 -2.73
N PHE A 91 -11.56 12.83 -2.37
CA PHE A 91 -11.84 13.19 -0.99
C PHE A 91 -13.25 12.70 -0.60
N GLU A 92 -13.32 11.72 0.29
CA GLU A 92 -14.57 11.12 0.79
C GLU A 92 -15.21 11.94 1.93
N GLY A 93 -14.61 13.08 2.29
CA GLY A 93 -15.04 13.93 3.39
C GLY A 93 -14.24 13.73 4.68
N THR A 94 -14.57 14.52 5.69
CA THR A 94 -14.01 14.39 7.03
C THR A 94 -14.90 13.46 7.86
N ASP A 95 -14.30 12.67 8.74
CA ASP A 95 -15.02 11.82 9.67
C ASP A 95 -15.95 12.59 10.62
N LYS A 96 -16.79 11.87 11.37
CA LYS A 96 -17.78 12.49 12.27
C LYS A 96 -17.15 13.33 13.38
N SER A 97 -15.91 13.05 13.78
CA SER A 97 -15.21 13.86 14.79
C SER A 97 -14.65 15.16 14.23
N GLY A 98 -14.53 15.30 12.91
CA GLY A 98 -13.88 16.46 12.28
C GLY A 98 -12.35 16.41 12.34
N MET A 99 -11.77 15.27 12.71
CA MET A 99 -10.32 15.11 12.94
C MET A 99 -9.62 14.34 11.83
N ILE A 100 -10.34 13.59 11.01
CA ILE A 100 -9.77 12.70 10.00
C ILE A 100 -10.34 13.00 8.62
N ASP A 101 -9.49 13.52 7.75
CA ASP A 101 -9.81 13.66 6.32
C ASP A 101 -9.57 12.33 5.61
N ARG A 102 -10.58 11.85 4.88
CA ARG A 102 -10.59 10.51 4.27
C ARG A 102 -10.44 10.58 2.75
N TYR A 103 -9.55 9.76 2.23
CA TYR A 103 -9.26 9.71 0.80
C TYR A 103 -9.19 8.28 0.28
N ILE A 104 -9.63 8.13 -0.96
CA ILE A 104 -9.54 6.92 -1.76
C ILE A 104 -9.14 7.31 -3.18
N ASP A 105 -8.86 6.31 -4.01
CA ASP A 105 -8.72 6.53 -5.44
C ASP A 105 -10.02 6.27 -6.19
N GLU A 106 -10.35 7.17 -7.12
CA GLU A 106 -11.30 6.90 -8.20
C GLU A 106 -10.73 5.86 -9.18
N ILE A 107 -11.61 4.98 -9.67
CA ILE A 107 -11.27 3.99 -10.72
C ILE A 107 -11.22 4.65 -12.10
N ILE A 108 -12.12 5.62 -12.34
CA ILE A 108 -12.19 6.40 -13.57
C ILE A 108 -12.20 7.87 -13.15
N SER A 109 -11.25 8.64 -13.67
CA SER A 109 -11.17 10.08 -13.50
C SER A 109 -10.94 10.70 -14.87
N GLU A 110 -11.92 11.49 -15.34
CA GLU A 110 -11.94 12.06 -16.69
C GLU A 110 -11.73 10.99 -17.78
N GLU A 111 -10.71 11.12 -18.63
CA GLU A 111 -10.32 10.16 -19.67
C GLU A 111 -9.34 9.06 -19.21
N TYR A 112 -9.03 9.00 -17.91
CA TYR A 112 -8.10 8.05 -17.33
C TYR A 112 -8.82 6.98 -16.51
N PHE A 113 -8.26 5.78 -16.56
CA PHE A 113 -8.69 4.64 -15.75
C PHE A 113 -7.50 4.08 -14.99
N GLN A 114 -7.73 3.71 -13.73
CA GLN A 114 -6.83 2.87 -12.98
C GLN A 114 -7.57 1.77 -12.23
N LEU A 115 -6.94 0.61 -12.11
CA LEU A 115 -7.50 -0.49 -11.33
C LEU A 115 -6.40 -1.33 -10.67
N TYR A 116 -6.58 -1.58 -9.39
CA TYR A 116 -5.70 -2.43 -8.61
C TYR A 116 -5.99 -3.91 -8.85
N GLN A 117 -4.91 -4.68 -8.99
CA GLN A 117 -4.95 -6.11 -9.28
C GLN A 117 -3.89 -6.88 -8.50
N LYS A 118 -4.10 -8.18 -8.36
CA LYS A 118 -3.15 -9.14 -7.82
C LYS A 118 -3.31 -10.50 -8.51
N PRO A 119 -2.24 -11.30 -8.62
CA PRO A 119 -2.38 -12.71 -8.96
C PRO A 119 -3.25 -13.46 -7.94
N THR A 120 -3.96 -14.46 -8.45
CA THR A 120 -4.73 -15.42 -7.68
C THR A 120 -3.97 -16.76 -7.60
N ASN A 121 -4.43 -17.69 -6.75
CA ASN A 121 -3.82 -19.01 -6.65
C ASN A 121 -3.78 -19.75 -8.00
N ASP A 122 -4.80 -19.54 -8.84
CA ASP A 122 -4.88 -20.16 -10.17
C ASP A 122 -3.85 -19.59 -11.16
N ASP A 123 -3.34 -18.38 -10.94
CA ASP A 123 -2.29 -17.81 -11.77
C ASP A 123 -0.94 -18.46 -11.48
N TYR A 124 -0.66 -18.78 -10.21
CA TYR A 124 0.60 -19.40 -9.78
C TYR A 124 0.81 -20.84 -10.27
N VAL A 125 -0.24 -21.51 -10.73
CA VAL A 125 -0.14 -22.86 -11.33
C VAL A 125 0.02 -22.84 -12.85
N LYS A 126 0.08 -21.66 -13.48
CA LYS A 126 0.13 -21.48 -14.95
C LYS A 126 1.48 -20.98 -15.48
N PHE A 127 2.58 -21.37 -14.84
CA PHE A 127 3.93 -20.98 -15.27
C PHE A 127 4.16 -21.35 -16.74
N PRO A 128 4.45 -20.39 -17.64
CA PRO A 128 4.53 -20.67 -19.07
C PRO A 128 5.88 -21.27 -19.50
N GLY A 129 6.80 -21.55 -18.57
CA GLY A 129 8.17 -21.98 -18.86
C GLY A 129 9.13 -20.81 -19.10
N LEU A 130 10.43 -21.05 -19.00
CA LEU A 130 11.50 -20.12 -19.38
C LEU A 130 12.53 -20.88 -20.20
N ASN A 131 12.73 -20.45 -21.44
CA ASN A 131 13.73 -21.02 -22.33
C ASN A 131 14.43 -19.88 -23.08
N PHE A 132 15.76 -19.80 -22.94
CA PHE A 132 16.57 -18.75 -23.53
C PHE A 132 17.84 -19.36 -24.12
N SER A 133 18.27 -18.85 -25.27
CA SER A 133 19.60 -19.11 -25.83
C SER A 133 20.21 -17.83 -26.39
N TYR A 134 21.54 -17.74 -26.42
CA TYR A 134 22.21 -16.56 -26.97
C TYR A 134 21.93 -16.36 -28.47
N ASP A 135 21.78 -17.45 -29.23
CA ASP A 135 21.54 -17.38 -30.68
C ASP A 135 20.10 -17.00 -31.02
N ASN A 136 19.12 -17.44 -30.23
CA ASN A 136 17.69 -17.26 -30.54
C ASN A 136 16.97 -16.29 -29.59
N GLY A 137 17.63 -15.80 -28.55
CA GLY A 137 17.01 -14.98 -27.51
C GLY A 137 16.02 -15.77 -26.65
N LEU A 138 14.95 -15.10 -26.22
CA LEU A 138 13.84 -15.71 -25.48
C LEU A 138 13.01 -16.59 -26.41
N ILE A 139 13.04 -17.90 -26.16
CA ILE A 139 12.29 -18.92 -26.92
C ILE A 139 10.93 -19.14 -26.26
N ASP A 140 10.90 -19.33 -24.94
CA ASP A 140 9.70 -19.46 -24.13
C ASP A 140 9.77 -18.52 -22.92
N PRO A 141 8.69 -17.83 -22.53
CA PRO A 141 7.38 -17.84 -23.19
C PRO A 141 7.35 -17.04 -24.49
N ASP A 142 6.48 -17.43 -25.43
CA ASP A 142 6.08 -16.55 -26.54
C ASP A 142 5.22 -15.41 -25.97
N ILE A 143 5.86 -14.27 -25.69
CA ILE A 143 5.22 -13.09 -25.08
C ILE A 143 4.08 -12.49 -25.94
N ARG A 144 3.95 -12.88 -27.22
CA ARG A 144 2.84 -12.46 -28.08
C ARG A 144 1.60 -13.35 -27.92
N LYS A 145 1.76 -14.56 -27.35
CA LYS A 145 0.68 -15.54 -27.18
C LYS A 145 0.35 -15.85 -25.73
N SER A 146 1.35 -15.80 -24.85
CA SER A 146 1.13 -15.97 -23.42
C SER A 146 0.18 -14.92 -22.90
N THR A 147 -0.63 -15.29 -21.91
CA THR A 147 -1.58 -14.35 -21.34
C THR A 147 -0.84 -13.27 -20.56
N TYR A 148 -1.43 -12.08 -20.47
CA TYR A 148 -0.88 -10.99 -19.67
C TYR A 148 -0.55 -11.45 -18.24
N MET A 149 -1.43 -12.23 -17.61
CA MET A 149 -1.21 -12.71 -16.23
C MET A 149 -0.04 -13.68 -16.10
N GLN A 150 0.24 -14.50 -17.12
CA GLN A 150 1.42 -15.37 -17.11
C GLN A 150 2.71 -14.56 -17.14
N ILE A 151 2.78 -13.55 -18.01
CA ILE A 151 3.96 -12.68 -18.10
C ILE A 151 4.08 -11.85 -16.81
N LYS A 152 3.00 -11.19 -16.40
CA LYS A 152 2.99 -10.31 -15.22
C LYS A 152 3.41 -11.05 -13.95
N THR A 153 2.85 -12.25 -13.71
CA THR A 153 3.08 -12.98 -12.44
C THR A 153 4.49 -13.55 -12.30
N PHE A 154 5.07 -14.07 -13.39
CA PHE A 154 6.33 -14.83 -13.32
C PHE A 154 7.56 -14.09 -13.85
N PHE A 155 7.38 -13.05 -14.68
CA PHE A 155 8.48 -12.34 -15.33
C PHE A 155 8.61 -10.88 -14.88
N GLU A 156 7.61 -10.35 -14.16
CA GLU A 156 7.67 -9.00 -13.58
C GLU A 156 7.52 -9.08 -12.05
N LEU A 157 6.35 -9.52 -11.57
CA LEU A 157 6.09 -9.77 -10.16
C LEU A 157 6.92 -10.95 -9.66
N ASN A 158 7.21 -11.01 -8.36
CA ASN A 158 8.09 -12.01 -7.75
C ASN A 158 9.53 -12.03 -8.29
N THR A 159 9.94 -11.06 -9.10
CA THR A 159 11.29 -10.97 -9.65
C THR A 159 12.08 -9.81 -9.03
N HIS A 160 13.35 -9.72 -9.41
CA HIS A 160 14.20 -8.58 -9.10
C HIS A 160 13.65 -7.24 -9.66
N LEU A 161 12.77 -7.26 -10.67
CA LEU A 161 12.16 -6.04 -11.21
C LEU A 161 11.21 -5.41 -10.19
N GLU A 162 10.29 -6.20 -9.62
CA GLU A 162 9.39 -5.72 -8.58
C GLU A 162 10.14 -5.25 -7.33
N GLN A 163 11.17 -5.98 -6.91
CA GLN A 163 12.00 -5.55 -5.78
C GLN A 163 12.65 -4.19 -6.05
N ARG A 164 13.17 -3.99 -7.27
CA ARG A 164 13.80 -2.72 -7.67
C ARG A 164 12.79 -1.58 -7.75
N ASP A 165 11.57 -1.83 -8.18
CA ASP A 165 10.52 -0.81 -8.18
C ASP A 165 10.12 -0.45 -6.75
N PHE A 166 9.95 -1.44 -5.87
CA PHE A 166 9.70 -1.21 -4.45
C PHE A 166 10.81 -0.38 -3.78
N PHE A 167 12.08 -0.64 -4.09
CA PHE A 167 13.19 0.17 -3.58
C PHE A 167 13.19 1.61 -4.10
N LYS A 168 12.78 1.84 -5.36
CA LYS A 168 12.62 3.20 -5.90
C LYS A 168 11.51 3.93 -5.15
N ASP A 169 10.42 3.25 -4.85
CA ASP A 169 9.29 3.82 -4.12
C ASP A 169 9.70 4.23 -2.70
N ILE A 170 10.35 3.34 -1.94
CA ILE A 170 10.86 3.66 -0.59
C ILE A 170 11.84 4.83 -0.64
N TYR A 171 12.79 4.80 -1.57
CA TYR A 171 13.75 5.89 -1.74
C TYR A 171 13.03 7.21 -2.07
N THR A 172 11.99 7.16 -2.90
CA THR A 172 11.18 8.35 -3.24
C THR A 172 10.46 8.89 -2.01
N TRP A 173 9.79 8.05 -1.23
CA TRP A 173 9.09 8.49 -0.01
C TRP A 173 10.05 9.06 1.03
N ASP A 174 11.20 8.40 1.25
CA ASP A 174 12.22 8.89 2.18
C ASP A 174 12.71 10.28 1.78
N ASN A 175 12.99 10.51 0.49
CA ASN A 175 13.43 11.83 0.02
C ASN A 175 12.31 12.87 0.08
N MET A 176 11.08 12.54 -0.30
CA MET A 176 9.93 13.46 -0.18
C MET A 176 9.73 13.92 1.27
N CYS A 177 9.86 13.01 2.23
CA CYS A 177 9.72 13.28 3.65
C CYS A 177 10.96 14.00 4.21
N ALA A 178 12.17 13.59 3.83
CA ALA A 178 13.43 14.19 4.29
C ALA A 178 13.58 15.64 3.81
N ASP A 179 13.17 15.96 2.58
CA ASP A 179 13.16 17.33 2.04
C ASP A 179 12.28 18.28 2.87
N ARG A 180 11.35 17.72 3.66
CA ARG A 180 10.43 18.44 4.56
C ARG A 180 10.74 18.24 6.04
N ASN A 181 11.78 17.47 6.37
CA ASN A 181 12.10 17.05 7.74
C ASN A 181 10.91 16.35 8.45
N ILE A 182 10.15 15.54 7.71
CA ILE A 182 9.01 14.76 8.23
C ILE A 182 9.46 13.32 8.45
N PRO A 183 9.34 12.74 9.66
CA PRO A 183 9.65 11.33 9.89
C PRO A 183 8.70 10.41 9.11
N LEU A 184 9.27 9.35 8.52
CA LEU A 184 8.54 8.32 7.79
C LEU A 184 8.63 6.98 8.53
N TYR A 185 7.49 6.38 8.85
CA TYR A 185 7.40 5.10 9.54
C TYR A 185 6.76 4.05 8.64
N LEU A 186 7.48 2.95 8.40
CA LEU A 186 6.99 1.83 7.59
C LEU A 186 6.78 0.59 8.47
N PHE A 187 5.64 -0.09 8.32
CA PHE A 187 5.38 -1.34 9.03
C PHE A 187 4.53 -2.31 8.22
N LYS A 188 4.50 -3.57 8.66
CA LYS A 188 3.67 -4.63 8.08
C LYS A 188 2.76 -5.25 9.14
N MET A 189 1.55 -5.60 8.75
CA MET A 189 0.60 -6.21 9.68
C MET A 189 0.97 -7.66 10.01
N ARG A 190 1.38 -8.44 9.01
CA ARG A 190 1.51 -9.90 9.08
C ARG A 190 2.92 -10.36 8.70
N GLU A 191 3.41 -11.46 9.28
CA GLU A 191 4.70 -12.04 8.88
C GLU A 191 4.68 -12.65 7.48
N ARG A 192 3.52 -13.16 7.03
CA ARG A 192 3.36 -13.71 5.66
C ARG A 192 3.58 -12.69 4.55
N THR A 193 3.66 -11.40 4.88
CA THR A 193 4.03 -10.36 3.93
C THR A 193 5.56 -10.28 3.86
N PHE A 194 6.11 -10.78 2.75
CA PHE A 194 7.54 -10.82 2.51
C PHE A 194 8.02 -9.54 1.83
N PHE A 195 9.12 -8.99 2.33
CA PHE A 195 9.86 -7.88 1.76
C PHE A 195 11.34 -8.27 1.68
N PRO A 196 12.15 -7.59 0.85
CA PRO A 196 13.59 -7.81 0.82
C PRO A 196 14.24 -7.60 2.20
N GLU A 197 15.35 -8.29 2.46
CA GLU A 197 16.07 -8.20 3.73
C GLU A 197 16.73 -6.82 3.94
N SER A 198 17.22 -6.21 2.86
CA SER A 198 17.76 -4.84 2.84
C SER A 198 16.75 -3.86 2.23
N TRP A 199 16.73 -2.63 2.71
CA TRP A 199 15.74 -1.61 2.33
C TRP A 199 16.34 -0.39 1.62
N ASP A 200 17.65 -0.21 1.73
CA ASP A 200 18.42 0.96 1.29
C ASP A 200 19.21 0.72 -0.01
N PHE A 201 18.63 -0.08 -0.91
CA PHE A 201 19.31 -0.56 -2.14
C PHE A 201 19.89 0.56 -3.01
N TYR A 202 19.18 1.68 -3.18
CA TYR A 202 19.64 2.82 -3.98
C TYR A 202 20.39 3.89 -3.16
N GLY A 203 20.50 3.71 -1.85
CA GLY A 203 21.12 4.65 -0.95
C GLY A 203 20.51 4.59 0.45
N LYS A 204 21.29 5.02 1.44
CA LYS A 204 20.87 5.06 2.84
C LYS A 204 19.61 5.92 2.99
N LEU A 205 18.62 5.38 3.71
CA LEU A 205 17.42 6.12 4.10
C LEU A 205 17.77 7.14 5.18
N LYS A 206 17.28 8.37 5.03
CA LYS A 206 17.68 9.54 5.83
C LYS A 206 16.79 9.73 7.05
N ILE A 207 15.49 9.55 6.88
CA ILE A 207 14.46 9.87 7.89
C ILE A 207 13.54 8.67 8.17
N THR A 208 13.60 7.64 7.32
CA THR A 208 12.72 6.48 7.41
C THR A 208 13.10 5.53 8.54
N LYS A 209 12.11 5.14 9.35
CA LYS A 209 12.20 4.05 10.31
C LYS A 209 11.27 2.91 9.91
N ILE A 210 11.84 1.73 9.73
CA ILE A 210 11.09 0.51 9.41
C ILE A 210 10.93 -0.31 10.69
N ALA A 211 9.74 -0.85 10.92
CA ALA A 211 9.50 -1.80 12.00
C ALA A 211 10.33 -3.08 11.78
N ASP A 212 11.02 -3.52 12.82
CA ASP A 212 11.87 -4.71 12.83
C ASP A 212 11.08 -6.02 12.69
N GLN A 213 9.80 -5.98 13.04
CA GLN A 213 8.89 -7.11 13.01
C GLN A 213 7.46 -6.67 12.63
N SER A 214 6.63 -7.63 12.23
CA SER A 214 5.20 -7.35 12.03
C SER A 214 4.47 -7.02 13.33
N VAL A 215 3.29 -6.42 13.20
CA VAL A 215 2.33 -6.25 14.30
C VAL A 215 2.03 -7.59 14.98
N GLU A 216 1.83 -8.65 14.21
CA GLU A 216 1.59 -10.00 14.75
C GLU A 216 2.75 -10.51 15.61
N ALA A 217 3.97 -10.45 15.09
CA ALA A 217 5.15 -10.90 15.82
C ALA A 217 5.37 -10.07 17.10
N PHE A 218 5.18 -8.76 17.03
CA PHE A 218 5.30 -7.86 18.18
C PHE A 218 4.34 -8.23 19.32
N PHE A 219 3.09 -8.56 18.99
CA PHE A 219 2.08 -8.92 19.98
C PHE A 219 2.22 -10.37 20.47
N LEU A 220 2.63 -11.29 19.59
CA LEU A 220 2.87 -12.67 19.98
C LEU A 220 3.99 -12.78 21.02
N GLN A 221 5.08 -12.02 20.88
CA GLN A 221 6.15 -11.91 21.88
C GLN A 221 5.68 -11.35 23.23
N ARG A 222 4.50 -10.72 23.27
CA ARG A 222 3.86 -10.16 24.46
C ARG A 222 2.67 -11.01 24.94
N ASN A 223 2.60 -12.28 24.51
CA ASN A 223 1.54 -13.24 24.82
C ASN A 223 0.14 -12.75 24.39
N ILE A 224 0.06 -11.98 23.31
CA ILE A 224 -1.20 -11.55 22.69
C ILE A 224 -1.31 -12.27 21.35
N ASP A 225 -2.10 -13.35 21.32
CA ASP A 225 -2.36 -14.11 20.10
C ASP A 225 -3.41 -13.38 19.24
N TYR A 226 -2.97 -12.92 18.06
CA TYR A 226 -3.79 -12.17 17.10
C TYR A 226 -4.98 -12.97 16.58
N ASN A 227 -4.94 -14.31 16.61
CA ASN A 227 -6.03 -15.16 16.13
C ASN A 227 -7.33 -14.96 16.94
N ASN A 228 -7.22 -14.46 18.18
CA ASN A 228 -8.37 -14.15 19.04
C ASN A 228 -9.05 -12.82 18.70
N TYR A 229 -8.53 -12.09 17.71
CA TYR A 229 -8.97 -10.73 17.41
C TYR A 229 -9.48 -10.57 15.99
N PHE A 230 -9.79 -11.66 15.28
CA PHE A 230 -10.47 -11.53 13.99
C PHE A 230 -11.96 -11.24 14.17
N GLU A 231 -12.50 -10.52 13.19
CA GLU A 231 -13.94 -10.48 12.92
C GLU A 231 -14.42 -11.84 12.39
N GLU A 232 -15.74 -12.00 12.22
CA GLU A 232 -16.35 -13.25 11.77
C GLU A 232 -15.84 -13.73 10.40
N ASP A 233 -15.37 -12.81 9.55
CA ASP A 233 -14.82 -13.11 8.23
C ASP A 233 -13.41 -13.75 8.27
N LYS A 234 -12.74 -13.74 9.43
CA LYS A 234 -11.37 -14.25 9.63
C LYS A 234 -10.30 -13.57 8.76
N GLU A 235 -10.61 -12.40 8.20
CA GLU A 235 -9.70 -11.60 7.40
C GLU A 235 -9.38 -10.26 8.07
N HIS A 236 -10.38 -9.60 8.65
CA HIS A 236 -10.22 -8.30 9.30
C HIS A 236 -10.02 -8.46 10.81
N PHE A 237 -9.11 -7.67 11.39
CA PHE A 237 -8.94 -7.59 12.83
C PHE A 237 -10.02 -6.71 13.44
N ASN A 238 -10.42 -6.98 14.67
CA ASN A 238 -11.45 -6.22 15.39
C ASN A 238 -10.91 -4.95 16.06
N GLN A 239 -11.83 -4.13 16.55
CA GLN A 239 -11.52 -2.81 17.13
C GLN A 239 -10.53 -2.90 18.29
N LEU A 240 -10.59 -3.96 19.10
CA LEU A 240 -9.69 -4.14 20.25
C LEU A 240 -8.23 -4.32 19.79
N TYR A 241 -8.01 -5.02 18.68
CA TYR A 241 -6.67 -5.17 18.12
C TYR A 241 -6.18 -3.87 17.49
N HIS A 242 -7.05 -3.15 16.76
CA HIS A 242 -6.72 -1.83 16.22
C HIS A 242 -6.34 -0.82 17.33
N LYS A 243 -7.01 -0.87 18.48
CA LYS A 243 -6.64 -0.13 19.67
C LYS A 243 -5.28 -0.53 20.23
N LEU A 244 -4.98 -1.83 20.31
CA LEU A 244 -3.65 -2.31 20.72
C LEU A 244 -2.57 -1.81 19.76
N ILE A 245 -2.82 -1.85 18.45
CA ILE A 245 -1.90 -1.34 17.42
C ILE A 245 -1.55 0.12 17.69
N ALA A 246 -2.55 0.99 17.84
CA ALA A 246 -2.31 2.40 18.12
C ALA A 246 -1.58 2.63 19.44
N GLN A 247 -2.05 2.01 20.53
CA GLN A 247 -1.55 2.28 21.89
C GLN A 247 -0.17 1.68 22.19
N LYS A 248 0.18 0.56 21.53
CA LYS A 248 1.39 -0.21 21.86
C LYS A 248 2.35 -0.32 20.69
N PHE A 249 1.88 -0.75 19.52
CA PHE A 249 2.76 -0.99 18.38
C PHE A 249 3.23 0.31 17.74
N LEU A 250 2.30 1.19 17.35
CA LEU A 250 2.65 2.48 16.75
C LEU A 250 3.44 3.32 17.75
N LYS A 251 3.03 3.37 19.02
CA LYS A 251 3.81 3.98 20.10
C LYS A 251 5.28 3.49 20.15
N HIS A 252 5.51 2.19 20.02
CA HIS A 252 6.86 1.62 19.98
C HIS A 252 7.63 2.04 18.71
N LEU A 253 6.94 2.06 17.56
CA LEU A 253 7.52 2.44 16.28
C LEU A 253 7.86 3.93 16.21
N THR A 254 6.97 4.82 16.64
CA THR A 254 7.14 6.28 16.58
C THR A 254 7.91 6.83 17.77
N LYS A 255 8.00 6.08 18.87
CA LYS A 255 8.54 6.51 20.18
C LYS A 255 7.78 7.70 20.79
N THR A 256 6.49 7.85 20.47
CA THR A 256 5.57 8.85 21.04
C THR A 256 4.79 8.33 22.24
#